data_AF-A0A1I3FGR7-F1
#
_entry.id   AF-A0A1I3FGR7-F1
#
_cell.length_a   1.000
_cell.length_b   1.000
_cell.length_c   1.000
_cell.angle_alpha   90.00
_cell.angle_beta   90.00
_cell.angle_gamma   90.00
#
_symmetry.space_group_name_H-M   'P 1'
#
loop_
_entity.id
_entity.type
_entity.pdbx_description
1 polymer ?
#
loop_
_entity_poly.entity_id
_entity_poly.type
_entity_poly.pdbx_seq_one_letter_code
_entity_poly.pdbx_strand_id
1 'polypeptide(L)'
;MAEARIDAPFGPVTLSSPVGAVGPIGPAHPELPEGLSVDACVTGEIEIAFGAGEVIELVFAAELERGVRCTTDDGEFFAAWLVETKGVAGCFGFRDVDWLQHKHDVEMVSFANSKAGTTLRLRSPRTQVVRIPFGAAWTTGPDMDAGTTAAALAVDRALPT
;
A
#
# COMPACT_ATOMS: atom_id res chain seq x y z
N MET A 1 6.06 17.91 -4.62
CA MET A 1 5.94 16.61 -3.93
C MET A 1 4.46 16.36 -3.71
N ALA A 2 3.93 15.29 -4.30
CA ALA A 2 2.60 14.79 -4.03
C ALA A 2 2.66 13.71 -2.94
N GLU A 3 1.71 13.74 -2.03
CA GLU A 3 1.59 12.80 -0.93
C GLU A 3 0.11 12.45 -0.76
N ALA A 4 -0.21 11.18 -0.98
CA ALA A 4 -1.52 10.61 -0.70
C ALA A 4 -1.46 9.96 0.68
N ARG A 5 -2.42 10.29 1.55
CA ARG A 5 -2.41 9.89 2.96
C ARG A 5 -3.71 9.21 3.36
N ILE A 6 -3.59 8.10 4.08
CA ILE A 6 -4.69 7.39 4.74
C ILE A 6 -4.43 7.44 6.24
N ASP A 7 -5.34 8.05 7.00
CA ASP A 7 -5.28 8.03 8.46
C ASP A 7 -5.88 6.72 8.99
N ALA A 8 -5.02 5.84 9.51
CA ALA A 8 -5.40 4.55 10.09
C ALA A 8 -5.18 4.57 11.62
N PRO A 9 -5.88 3.73 12.40
CA PRO A 9 -5.78 3.70 13.86
C PRO A 9 -4.41 3.25 14.39
N PHE A 10 -3.57 2.66 13.55
CA PHE A 10 -2.20 2.29 13.89
C PHE A 10 -1.14 3.30 13.44
N GLY A 11 -1.58 4.43 12.87
CA GLY A 11 -0.72 5.49 12.35
C GLY A 11 -1.07 5.85 10.90
N PRO A 12 -0.74 7.08 10.46
CA PRO A 12 -0.90 7.49 9.06
C PRO A 12 -0.07 6.65 8.10
N VAL A 13 -0.67 6.26 6.98
CA VAL A 13 -0.02 5.59 5.85
C VAL A 13 0.07 6.58 4.69
N THR A 14 1.25 6.74 4.12
CA THR A 14 1.50 7.66 3.01
C THR A 14 2.13 6.96 1.82
N LEU A 15 1.68 7.34 0.63
CA LEU A 15 2.39 7.12 -0.62
C LEU A 15 2.80 8.49 -1.15
N SER A 16 4.06 8.68 -1.55
CA SER A 16 4.56 9.98 -1.99
C SER A 16 5.52 9.88 -3.17
N SER A 17 5.55 10.94 -3.98
CA SER A 17 6.44 11.09 -5.13
C SER A 17 6.79 12.57 -5.37
N PRO A 18 8.00 12.91 -5.85
CA PRO A 18 8.35 14.29 -6.15
C PRO A 18 7.53 14.89 -7.30
N VAL A 19 7.09 14.06 -8.25
CA VAL A 19 6.52 14.49 -9.55
C VAL A 19 5.10 13.95 -9.82
N GLY A 20 4.46 13.36 -8.82
CA GLY A 20 3.10 12.81 -8.94
C GLY A 20 1.98 13.83 -8.70
N ALA A 21 0.74 13.36 -8.85
CA ALA A 21 -0.49 13.99 -8.41
C ALA A 21 -1.29 13.01 -7.54
N VAL A 22 -1.92 13.51 -6.49
CA VAL A 22 -2.77 12.70 -5.61
C VAL A 22 -4.08 12.41 -6.35
N GLY A 23 -4.44 11.14 -6.49
CA GLY A 23 -5.73 10.72 -7.00
C GLY A 23 -6.76 10.53 -5.88
N PRO A 24 -7.91 9.89 -6.17
CA PRO A 24 -8.95 9.65 -5.19
C PRO A 24 -8.46 8.83 -4.00
N ILE A 25 -8.93 9.20 -2.82
CA ILE A 25 -8.78 8.44 -1.58
C ILE A 25 -10.17 8.24 -1.03
N GLY A 26 -10.51 7.00 -0.67
CA GLY A 26 -11.86 6.71 -0.21
C GLY A 26 -12.05 5.29 0.32
N PRO A 27 -13.22 5.02 0.91
CA PRO A 27 -13.55 3.71 1.42
C PRO A 27 -13.63 2.70 0.28
N ALA A 28 -13.18 1.48 0.56
CA ALA A 28 -13.35 0.32 -0.28
C ALA A 28 -14.13 -0.76 0.47
N HIS A 29 -14.91 -1.55 -0.26
CA HIS A 29 -15.74 -2.62 0.29
C HIS A 29 -15.42 -3.94 -0.42
N PRO A 30 -14.21 -4.50 -0.21
CA PRO A 30 -13.83 -5.76 -0.82
C PRO A 30 -14.71 -6.90 -0.29
N GLU A 31 -15.08 -7.83 -1.17
CA GLU A 31 -15.74 -9.07 -0.75
C GLU A 31 -14.72 -9.94 -0.01
N LEU A 32 -15.05 -10.40 1.21
CA LEU A 32 -14.19 -11.26 2.02
C LEU A 32 -14.80 -12.67 2.17
N PRO A 33 -13.97 -13.71 2.36
CA PRO A 33 -14.46 -15.05 2.70
C PRO A 33 -15.31 -15.06 3.97
N GLU A 34 -16.21 -16.03 4.06
CA GLU A 34 -17.04 -16.23 5.25
C GLU A 34 -16.18 -16.35 6.52
N GLY A 35 -16.60 -15.66 7.59
CA GLY A 35 -15.87 -15.64 8.87
C GLY A 35 -14.76 -14.59 8.96
N LEU A 36 -14.46 -13.86 7.88
CA LEU A 36 -13.52 -12.74 7.89
C LEU A 36 -14.26 -11.41 7.71
N SER A 37 -13.86 -10.40 8.48
CA SER A 37 -14.39 -9.05 8.37
C SER A 37 -13.34 -8.01 8.78
N VAL A 38 -13.44 -6.84 8.19
CA VAL A 38 -12.70 -5.63 8.59
C VAL A 38 -13.69 -4.55 8.99
N ASP A 39 -13.29 -3.69 9.92
CA ASP A 39 -14.09 -2.52 10.30
C ASP A 39 -14.04 -1.46 9.21
N ALA A 40 -12.88 -1.34 8.56
CA ALA A 40 -12.69 -0.44 7.44
C ALA A 40 -11.61 -0.94 6.49
N CYS A 41 -11.77 -0.55 5.23
CA CYS A 41 -10.76 -0.63 4.20
C CYS A 41 -10.79 0.70 3.43
N VAL A 42 -9.63 1.30 3.22
CA VAL A 42 -9.45 2.58 2.52
C VAL A 42 -8.38 2.38 1.46
N THR A 43 -8.64 2.87 0.26
CA THR A 43 -7.67 2.87 -0.84
C THR A 43 -7.37 4.29 -1.29
N GLY A 44 -6.16 4.50 -1.79
CA GLY A 44 -5.73 5.74 -2.41
C GLY A 44 -4.88 5.45 -3.65
N GLU A 45 -4.61 6.49 -4.44
CA GLU A 45 -3.69 6.38 -5.57
C GLU A 45 -2.82 7.63 -5.74
N ILE A 46 -1.63 7.43 -6.30
CA ILE A 46 -0.83 8.51 -6.90
C ILE A 46 -0.72 8.26 -8.40
N GLU A 47 -1.00 9.32 -9.17
CA GLU A 47 -0.76 9.36 -10.61
C GLU A 47 0.63 9.97 -10.88
N ILE A 48 1.44 9.30 -11.70
CA ILE A 48 2.82 9.71 -12.01
C ILE A 48 2.98 9.82 -13.51
N ALA A 49 3.34 11.02 -13.98
CA ALA A 49 3.76 11.22 -15.35
C ALA A 49 5.25 10.90 -15.48
N PHE A 50 5.58 9.82 -16.19
CA PHE A 50 6.94 9.46 -16.56
C PHE A 50 7.31 10.06 -17.91
N GLY A 51 8.46 10.73 -17.98
CA GLY A 51 9.20 10.88 -19.24
C GLY A 51 9.88 9.57 -19.65
N ALA A 52 10.05 9.33 -20.95
CA ALA A 52 10.79 8.17 -21.44
C ALA A 52 12.23 8.14 -20.88
N GLY A 53 12.59 7.04 -20.22
CA GLY A 53 13.89 6.83 -19.58
C GLY A 53 14.07 7.55 -18.24
N GLU A 54 13.09 8.34 -17.80
CA GLU A 54 13.13 9.05 -16.52
C GLU A 54 13.06 8.07 -15.35
N VAL A 55 13.85 8.34 -14.30
CA VAL A 55 13.82 7.58 -13.05
C VAL A 55 13.10 8.41 -11.99
N ILE A 56 12.00 7.88 -11.47
CA ILE A 56 11.16 8.51 -10.45
C ILE A 56 11.25 7.72 -9.15
N GLU A 57 11.38 8.45 -8.04
CA GLU A 57 11.32 7.86 -6.71
C GLU A 57 9.89 7.87 -6.17
N LEU A 58 9.55 6.79 -5.47
CA LEU A 58 8.30 6.60 -4.75
C LEU A 58 8.63 6.13 -3.34
N VAL A 59 7.96 6.71 -2.36
CA VAL A 59 8.10 6.33 -0.97
C VAL A 59 6.72 5.96 -0.44
N PHE A 60 6.60 4.71 -0.02
CA PHE A 60 5.45 4.19 0.70
C PHE A 60 5.84 3.98 2.15
N ALA A 61 5.22 4.70 3.08
CA ALA A 61 5.63 4.70 4.48
C ALA A 61 4.43 4.70 5.43
N ALA A 62 4.67 4.27 6.67
CA ALA A 62 3.71 4.40 7.74
C ALA A 62 4.36 5.03 8.98
N GLU A 63 3.71 6.03 9.53
CA GLU A 63 4.08 6.66 10.81
C GLU A 63 3.45 5.88 11.97
N LEU A 64 3.97 4.66 12.20
CA LEU A 64 3.41 3.76 13.20
C LEU A 64 3.54 4.30 14.63
N GLU A 65 2.50 4.13 15.42
CA GLU A 65 2.53 4.49 16.84
C GLU A 65 3.59 3.70 17.63
N ARG A 66 4.01 4.23 18.77
CA ARG A 66 4.98 3.54 19.64
C ARG A 66 4.39 2.25 20.19
N GLY A 67 5.13 1.16 20.05
CA GLY A 67 4.74 -0.15 20.57
C GLY A 67 3.92 -0.99 19.59
N VAL A 68 3.69 -0.48 18.38
CA VAL A 68 3.11 -1.25 17.27
C VAL A 68 4.09 -2.33 16.81
N ARG A 69 3.62 -3.56 16.69
CA ARG A 69 4.35 -4.62 16.00
C ARG A 69 4.02 -4.55 14.52
N CYS A 70 5.06 -4.57 13.69
CA CYS A 70 4.94 -4.54 12.25
C CYS A 70 5.85 -5.62 11.64
N THR A 71 5.26 -6.43 10.77
CA THR A 71 5.94 -7.47 9.97
C THR A 71 5.58 -7.30 8.51
N THR A 72 6.48 -7.66 7.62
CA THR A 72 6.24 -7.63 6.17
C THR A 72 5.64 -8.96 5.72
N ASP A 73 4.75 -8.89 4.75
CA ASP A 73 4.24 -10.04 3.99
C ASP A 73 4.39 -9.75 2.50
N ASP A 74 5.11 -10.63 1.81
CA ASP A 74 5.40 -10.51 0.39
C ASP A 74 4.49 -11.49 -0.36
N GLY A 75 3.32 -11.00 -0.77
CA GLY A 75 2.37 -11.74 -1.58
C GLY A 75 2.72 -11.71 -3.07
N GLU A 76 2.01 -12.49 -3.88
CA GLU A 76 2.12 -12.39 -5.34
C GLU A 76 1.52 -11.06 -5.81
N PHE A 77 2.31 -10.22 -6.47
CA PHE A 77 1.89 -8.90 -6.97
C PHE A 77 1.51 -7.89 -5.87
N PHE A 78 1.94 -8.11 -4.63
CA PHE A 78 1.48 -7.36 -3.47
C PHE A 78 2.54 -7.30 -2.37
N ALA A 79 2.92 -6.08 -1.99
CA ALA A 79 3.78 -5.83 -0.85
C ALA A 79 2.95 -5.25 0.31
N ALA A 80 2.97 -5.94 1.45
CA ALA A 80 2.18 -5.57 2.61
C ALA A 80 2.98 -5.54 3.90
N TRP A 81 2.45 -4.75 4.84
CA TRP A 81 2.89 -4.68 6.22
C TRP A 81 1.70 -4.99 7.10
N LEU A 82 1.85 -6.07 7.85
CA LEU A 82 0.91 -6.54 8.84
C LEU A 82 1.19 -5.82 10.16
N VAL A 83 0.14 -5.26 10.74
CA VAL A 83 0.22 -4.36 11.89
C VAL A 83 -0.60 -4.91 13.04
N GLU A 84 0.04 -5.07 14.20
CA GLU A 84 -0.60 -5.56 15.42
C GLU A 84 -0.35 -4.57 16.57
N THR A 85 -1.43 -4.12 17.20
CA THR A 85 -1.40 -3.29 18.41
C THR A 85 -2.28 -3.91 19.51
N LYS A 86 -2.39 -3.26 20.67
CA LYS A 86 -3.35 -3.68 21.70
C LYS A 86 -4.78 -3.33 21.26
N GLY A 87 -5.41 -4.22 20.51
CA GLY A 87 -6.81 -4.12 20.10
C GLY A 87 -7.04 -3.65 18.66
N VAL A 88 -5.99 -3.52 17.85
CA VAL A 88 -6.09 -3.24 16.40
C VAL A 88 -5.19 -4.19 15.64
N ALA A 89 -5.80 -5.00 14.78
CA ALA A 89 -5.11 -5.76 13.75
C ALA A 89 -5.32 -5.07 12.41
N GLY A 90 -4.26 -4.90 11.63
CA GLY A 90 -4.33 -4.10 10.41
C GLY A 90 -3.32 -4.52 9.36
N CYS A 91 -3.49 -3.94 8.18
CA CYS A 91 -2.59 -4.09 7.05
C CYS A 91 -2.51 -2.78 6.31
N PHE A 92 -1.34 -2.46 5.78
CA PHE A 92 -1.20 -1.48 4.71
C PHE A 92 -0.30 -2.05 3.63
N GLY A 93 -0.58 -1.72 2.37
CA GLY A 93 0.13 -2.31 1.24
C GLY A 93 -0.16 -1.62 -0.08
N PHE A 94 0.58 -2.02 -1.10
CA PHE A 94 0.45 -1.50 -2.45
C PHE A 94 0.80 -2.61 -3.46
N ARG A 95 0.46 -2.40 -4.73
CA ARG A 95 0.84 -3.32 -5.81
C ARG A 95 2.35 -3.27 -6.05
N ASP A 96 3.01 -4.42 -5.93
CA ASP A 96 4.47 -4.50 -5.93
C ASP A 96 5.11 -4.18 -7.29
N VAL A 97 6.43 -4.36 -7.36
CA VAL A 97 7.22 -4.11 -8.56
C VAL A 97 6.85 -5.06 -9.70
N ASP A 98 6.58 -6.33 -9.42
CA ASP A 98 6.24 -7.30 -10.44
C ASP A 98 4.90 -6.91 -11.09
N TRP A 99 3.97 -6.39 -10.29
CA TRP A 99 2.70 -5.89 -10.80
C TRP A 99 2.89 -4.63 -11.64
N LEU A 100 3.67 -3.66 -11.14
CA LEU A 100 3.96 -2.42 -11.86
C LEU A 100 4.64 -2.70 -13.20
N GLN A 101 5.56 -3.66 -13.24
CA GLN A 101 6.21 -4.11 -14.46
C GLN A 101 5.21 -4.77 -15.40
N HIS A 102 4.42 -5.72 -14.91
CA HIS A 102 3.44 -6.44 -15.74
C HIS A 102 2.35 -5.51 -16.31
N LYS A 103 1.81 -4.61 -15.48
CA LYS A 103 0.67 -3.75 -15.83
C LYS A 103 1.07 -2.53 -16.65
N HIS A 104 2.19 -1.91 -16.30
CA HIS A 104 2.56 -0.59 -16.81
C HIS A 104 3.86 -0.58 -17.62
N ASP A 105 4.55 -1.72 -17.76
CA ASP A 105 5.85 -1.79 -18.44
C ASP A 105 6.87 -0.83 -17.78
N VAL A 106 6.88 -0.83 -16.45
CA VAL A 106 7.80 -0.02 -15.63
C VAL A 106 8.88 -0.91 -15.04
N GLU A 107 10.13 -0.48 -15.15
CA GLU A 107 11.28 -1.20 -14.64
C GLU A 107 11.68 -0.69 -13.25
N MET A 108 12.00 -1.60 -12.33
CA MET A 108 12.62 -1.23 -11.07
C MET A 108 14.12 -0.99 -11.25
N VAL A 109 14.56 0.21 -10.89
CA VAL A 109 15.97 0.60 -10.83
C VAL A 109 16.58 0.23 -9.48
N SER A 110 15.85 0.49 -8.39
CA SER A 110 16.28 0.07 -7.05
C SER A 110 15.08 -0.05 -6.11
N PHE A 111 15.25 -0.87 -5.08
CA PHE A 111 14.28 -1.12 -4.04
C PHE A 111 14.95 -1.17 -2.68
N ALA A 112 14.30 -0.54 -1.71
CA ALA A 112 14.67 -0.65 -0.31
C ALA A 112 13.40 -0.84 0.52
N ASN A 113 13.33 -1.93 1.27
CA ASN A 113 12.25 -2.21 2.21
C ASN A 113 12.77 -2.13 3.64
N SER A 114 11.95 -1.58 4.52
CA SER A 114 12.20 -1.48 5.94
C SER A 114 10.90 -1.66 6.72
N LYS A 115 11.01 -1.80 8.04
CA LYS A 115 9.82 -1.77 8.92
C LYS A 115 9.04 -0.45 8.86
N ALA A 116 9.67 0.63 8.40
CA ALA A 116 9.06 1.95 8.28
C ALA A 116 8.40 2.21 6.91
N GLY A 117 8.53 1.26 5.97
CA GLY A 117 8.01 1.40 4.61
C GLY A 117 9.01 0.98 3.53
N THR A 118 8.63 1.19 2.28
CA THR A 118 9.37 0.89 1.06
C THR A 118 9.70 2.14 0.25
N THR A 119 10.91 2.18 -0.30
CA THR A 119 11.31 3.13 -1.33
C THR A 119 11.55 2.40 -2.64
N LEU A 120 10.93 2.87 -3.71
CA LEU A 120 11.09 2.39 -5.07
C LEU A 120 11.72 3.47 -5.93
N ARG A 121 12.67 3.09 -6.77
CA ARG A 121 13.08 3.91 -7.92
C ARG A 121 12.66 3.18 -9.17
N LEU A 122 11.75 3.79 -9.90
CA LEU A 122 11.10 3.21 -11.07
C LEU A 122 11.53 3.96 -12.33
N ARG A 123 11.65 3.26 -13.44
CA ARG A 123 11.93 3.82 -14.75
C ARG A 123 10.91 3.33 -15.75
N SER A 124 10.39 4.24 -16.56
CA SER A 124 9.57 3.87 -17.70
C SER A 124 10.39 3.95 -18.99
N PRO A 125 10.34 2.96 -19.89
CA PRO A 125 11.00 3.03 -21.20
C PRO A 125 10.31 4.02 -22.16
N ARG A 126 9.09 4.44 -21.84
CA ARG A 126 8.24 5.32 -22.67
C ARG A 126 7.63 6.46 -21.87
N THR A 127 7.20 7.52 -22.55
CA THR A 127 6.40 8.56 -21.90
C THR A 127 5.00 8.01 -21.61
N GLN A 128 4.61 7.96 -20.34
CA GLN A 128 3.31 7.44 -19.93
C GLN A 128 2.88 7.97 -18.57
N VAL A 129 1.59 7.81 -18.27
CA VAL A 129 1.03 8.10 -16.95
C VAL A 129 0.70 6.77 -16.27
N VAL A 130 1.21 6.59 -15.05
CA VAL A 130 1.05 5.36 -14.25
C VAL A 130 0.30 5.70 -12.98
N ARG A 131 -0.70 4.90 -12.64
CA ARG A 131 -1.44 5.02 -11.38
C ARG A 131 -0.99 3.94 -10.43
N ILE A 132 -0.53 4.35 -9.26
CA ILE A 132 0.00 3.44 -8.25
C ILE A 132 -1.00 3.41 -7.10
N PRO A 133 -1.77 2.32 -6.97
CA PRO A 133 -2.76 2.17 -5.92
C PRO A 133 -2.09 1.67 -4.64
N PHE A 134 -2.58 2.15 -3.50
CA PHE A 134 -2.21 1.67 -2.17
C PHE A 134 -3.44 1.64 -1.28
N GLY A 135 -3.36 0.93 -0.17
CA GLY A 135 -4.48 0.84 0.76
C GLY A 135 -4.08 0.46 2.16
N ALA A 136 -5.05 0.62 3.05
CA ALA A 136 -4.97 0.16 4.43
C ALA A 136 -6.33 -0.39 4.87
N ALA A 137 -6.31 -1.45 5.67
CA ALA A 137 -7.49 -2.04 6.29
C ALA A 137 -7.20 -2.41 7.73
N TRP A 138 -8.24 -2.47 8.56
CA TRP A 138 -8.09 -2.81 9.97
C TRP A 138 -9.37 -3.39 10.58
N THR A 139 -9.15 -4.12 11.67
CA THR A 139 -10.17 -4.68 12.56
C THR A 139 -9.80 -4.33 13.98
N THR A 140 -10.78 -3.89 14.76
CA THR A 140 -10.67 -3.62 16.18
C THR A 140 -11.21 -4.82 16.97
N GLY A 141 -10.45 -5.30 17.95
CA GLY A 141 -10.89 -6.44 18.75
C GLY A 141 -9.77 -7.29 19.36
N PRO A 142 -10.14 -8.36 20.09
CA PRO A 142 -9.20 -9.19 20.82
C PRO A 142 -8.54 -10.29 19.96
N ASP A 143 -9.14 -10.67 18.82
CA ASP A 143 -8.60 -11.71 17.93
C ASP A 143 -7.72 -11.07 16.83
N MET A 144 -6.42 -11.01 17.13
CA MET A 144 -5.44 -10.29 16.33
C MET A 144 -5.06 -11.05 15.06
N ASP A 145 -4.84 -12.36 15.14
CA ASP A 145 -4.34 -13.17 14.02
C ASP A 145 -5.38 -13.24 12.87
N ALA A 146 -6.65 -13.49 13.23
CA ALA A 146 -7.75 -13.47 12.27
C ALA A 146 -7.98 -12.07 11.70
N GLY A 147 -7.86 -11.03 12.54
CA GLY A 147 -7.98 -9.64 12.12
C GLY A 147 -6.88 -9.22 11.12
N THR A 148 -5.63 -9.63 11.35
CA THR A 148 -4.50 -9.32 10.48
C THR A 148 -4.68 -9.98 9.11
N THR A 149 -5.13 -11.25 9.09
CA THR A 149 -5.44 -11.98 7.86
C THR A 149 -6.57 -11.31 7.07
N ALA A 150 -7.66 -10.94 7.75
CA ALA A 150 -8.78 -10.25 7.11
C ALA A 150 -8.35 -8.90 6.52
N ALA A 151 -7.52 -8.14 7.24
CA ALA A 151 -7.00 -6.85 6.78
C ALA A 151 -6.11 -7.00 5.54
N ALA A 152 -5.18 -7.96 5.52
CA ALA A 152 -4.32 -8.19 4.37
C ALA A 152 -5.12 -8.54 3.12
N LEU A 153 -6.07 -9.47 3.26
CA LEU A 153 -6.94 -9.88 2.16
C LEU A 153 -7.86 -8.75 1.68
N ALA A 154 -8.34 -7.91 2.60
CA ALA A 154 -9.15 -6.74 2.25
C ALA A 154 -8.37 -5.76 1.37
N VAL A 155 -7.13 -5.42 1.76
CA VAL A 155 -6.28 -4.53 0.94
C VAL A 155 -6.00 -5.15 -0.41
N ASP A 156 -5.54 -6.40 -0.47
CA ASP A 156 -5.23 -7.08 -1.73
C ASP A 156 -6.44 -7.10 -2.68
N ARG A 157 -7.65 -7.43 -2.18
CA ARG A 157 -8.87 -7.44 -3.00
C ARG A 157 -9.38 -6.05 -3.39
N ALA A 158 -9.07 -5.03 -2.61
CA ALA A 158 -9.49 -3.66 -2.89
C ALA A 158 -8.61 -2.99 -3.95
N LEU A 159 -7.34 -3.38 -4.07
CA LEU A 159 -6.44 -2.84 -5.07
C LEU A 159 -6.72 -3.46 -6.45
N PRO A 160 -6.62 -2.68 -7.55
CA PRO A 160 -6.85 -3.20 -8.88
C PRO A 160 -5.82 -4.27 -9.26
N THR A 161 -6.27 -5.30 -9.98
CA THR A 161 -5.43 -6.36 -10.57
C THR A 161 -4.86 -5.94 -11.91
#